data_AF-A0A0P7AKN9-F1
#
_entry.id   AF-A0A0P7AKN9-F1
#
_cell.length_a   1.000
_cell.length_b   1.000
_cell.length_c   1.000
_cell.angle_alpha   90.00
_cell.angle_beta   90.00
_cell.angle_gamma   90.00
#
_symmetry.space_group_name_H-M   'P 1'
#
loop_
_entity.id
_entity.type
_entity.pdbx_description
1 polymer ?
#
loop_
_entity_poly.entity_id
_entity_poly.type
_entity_poly.pdbx_seq_one_letter_code
_entity_poly.pdbx_strand_id
1 'polypeptide(L)'
;MRTQKITVKIGIKLSYVLFGYIFFAFLLNACSKESKHSIDPTATLEEEQETDLSNNPLQLTLESEFANEQDYIVVTDDVFAIWWDKRFDHEDDIEFMFETFKTLRQDCLTNLGMQDPPNVAAGVFFNIYIHHGEQDNLPDGWANGVGTNRFDLPYMTLPEGAHLDYNNLLHEGFHVFQYSSNSPGFKYSGDTAWYTESSAQWYAVSRNPEAVDTFIEIETLTSNPHLALWHSFDNEAVGDPTDWLYQVRQYAMQAWLYYMTSQEGVGENLITDGFYSKTDLSPQNYHFENIGGERLRNIFANWAARNTLDFDYLTRPQVARAKEELNNVADLSNRKPYAISLIPENFLGTHIPPAELKPRGWGYNVIKLENIPNGTYNISFNGNEEGSEGALSHFEARFVTKGQSEVQTITMNNNISGSFNLNLENNLVEGYLIIVAVPEHFTSTQNYGYSITISE
;
A
#
# COMPACT_ATOMS: atom_id res chain seq x y z
N MET A 1 -44.50 -29.34 39.04
CA MET A 1 -43.11 -29.66 38.60
C MET A 1 -42.78 -28.76 37.44
N ARG A 2 -41.95 -27.75 37.68
CA ARG A 2 -41.45 -26.80 36.67
C ARG A 2 -40.16 -27.40 36.07
N THR A 3 -40.11 -27.57 34.76
CA THR A 3 -38.88 -27.84 34.02
C THR A 3 -38.33 -26.51 33.49
N GLN A 4 -37.18 -26.10 34.04
CA GLN A 4 -36.38 -24.98 33.53
C GLN A 4 -35.79 -25.36 32.17
N LYS A 5 -36.00 -24.51 31.16
CA LYS A 5 -35.14 -24.43 29.98
C LYS A 5 -34.18 -23.25 30.18
N ILE A 6 -32.92 -23.57 30.44
CA ILE A 6 -31.82 -22.62 30.41
C ILE A 6 -31.55 -22.31 28.94
N THR A 7 -31.72 -21.04 28.55
CA THR A 7 -31.28 -20.53 27.25
C THR A 7 -29.99 -19.77 27.50
N VAL A 8 -28.86 -20.33 27.06
CA VAL A 8 -27.57 -19.64 27.07
C VAL A 8 -27.54 -18.73 25.84
N LYS A 9 -27.59 -17.41 26.06
CA LYS A 9 -27.25 -16.42 25.03
C LYS A 9 -25.73 -16.35 24.95
N ILE A 10 -25.16 -16.83 23.84
CA ILE A 10 -23.80 -16.47 23.44
C ILE A 10 -23.94 -15.28 22.50
N GLY A 11 -23.59 -14.09 22.98
CA GLY A 11 -23.45 -12.91 22.14
C GLY A 11 -22.10 -12.97 21.42
N ILE A 12 -22.13 -12.93 20.09
CA ILE A 12 -20.94 -12.75 19.27
C ILE A 12 -21.00 -11.31 18.77
N LYS A 13 -19.99 -10.51 19.16
CA LYS A 13 -19.70 -9.20 18.58
C LYS A 13 -19.23 -9.42 17.14
N LEU A 14 -20.06 -9.06 16.15
CA LEU A 14 -19.60 -8.81 14.79
C LEU A 14 -19.03 -7.39 14.77
N SER A 15 -17.72 -7.27 14.69
CA SER A 15 -17.02 -6.00 14.44
C SER A 15 -15.79 -6.34 13.60
N TYR A 16 -15.48 -5.50 12.60
CA TYR A 16 -14.27 -5.50 11.74
C TYR A 16 -14.24 -6.34 10.45
N VAL A 17 -15.06 -7.37 10.28
CA VAL A 17 -14.96 -8.28 9.09
C VAL A 17 -15.63 -7.72 7.82
N LEU A 18 -16.35 -6.60 7.90
CA LEU A 18 -17.16 -6.08 6.79
C LEU A 18 -16.52 -4.93 5.99
N PHE A 19 -15.42 -4.34 6.46
CA PHE A 19 -14.80 -3.19 5.78
C PHE A 19 -14.19 -3.56 4.42
N GLY A 20 -13.56 -4.74 4.31
CA GLY A 20 -13.02 -5.23 3.04
C GLY A 20 -14.08 -5.67 2.01
N TYR A 21 -15.30 -6.01 2.46
CA TYR A 21 -16.37 -6.50 1.57
C TYR A 21 -17.29 -5.40 1.04
N ILE A 22 -17.44 -4.28 1.75
CA ILE A 22 -18.25 -3.14 1.27
C ILE A 22 -17.45 -2.25 0.30
N PHE A 23 -16.11 -2.26 0.38
CA PHE A 23 -15.24 -1.56 -0.58
C PHE A 23 -15.37 -2.10 -2.01
N PHE A 24 -15.80 -3.36 -2.17
CA PHE A 24 -15.68 -4.11 -3.43
C PHE A 24 -16.80 -3.86 -4.46
N ALA A 25 -17.85 -3.10 -4.14
CA ALA A 25 -18.98 -2.91 -5.05
C ALA A 25 -19.10 -1.51 -5.69
N PHE A 26 -18.36 -0.49 -5.21
CA PHE A 26 -18.71 0.90 -5.53
C PHE A 26 -17.64 1.75 -6.26
N LEU A 27 -16.39 1.28 -6.40
CA LEU A 27 -15.36 2.01 -7.15
C LEU A 27 -15.60 2.05 -8.69
N LEU A 28 -16.54 1.27 -9.22
CA LEU A 28 -16.82 1.17 -10.66
C LEU A 28 -17.54 2.39 -11.29
N ASN A 29 -17.92 3.43 -10.54
CA ASN A 29 -18.71 4.55 -11.08
C ASN A 29 -18.12 5.96 -10.89
N ALA A 30 -16.97 6.13 -10.23
CA ALA A 30 -16.43 7.47 -9.92
C ALA A 30 -15.30 7.96 -10.85
N CYS A 31 -14.68 7.11 -11.67
CA CYS A 31 -13.54 7.51 -12.50
C CYS A 31 -13.73 7.18 -13.99
N SER A 32 -14.61 7.90 -14.70
CA SER A 32 -14.41 8.14 -16.14
C SER A 32 -15.13 9.40 -16.63
N LYS A 33 -14.49 10.56 -16.47
CA LYS A 33 -14.71 11.69 -17.39
C LYS A 33 -13.37 12.28 -17.77
N GLU A 34 -12.86 11.87 -18.93
CA GLU A 34 -11.83 12.62 -19.64
C GLU A 34 -12.39 14.02 -19.97
N SER A 35 -11.89 15.06 -19.29
CA SER A 35 -12.10 16.43 -19.75
C SER A 35 -10.95 16.79 -20.69
N LYS A 36 -11.29 17.06 -21.96
CA LYS A 36 -10.36 17.62 -22.94
C LYS A 36 -10.37 19.13 -22.77
N HIS A 37 -9.26 19.73 -22.35
CA HIS A 37 -9.05 21.17 -22.53
C HIS A 37 -7.67 21.49 -23.11
N SER A 38 -7.70 22.24 -24.22
CA SER A 38 -6.57 22.86 -24.89
C SER A 38 -6.04 24.03 -24.06
N ILE A 39 -4.74 24.07 -23.81
CA ILE A 39 -4.06 25.16 -23.10
C ILE A 39 -3.51 26.17 -24.11
N ASP A 40 -3.85 27.44 -23.91
CA ASP A 40 -3.29 28.61 -24.59
C ASP A 40 -2.00 29.04 -23.85
N PRO A 41 -0.82 29.15 -24.51
CA PRO A 41 0.45 29.29 -23.81
C PRO A 41 0.87 30.77 -23.71
N THR A 42 0.28 31.51 -22.78
CA THR A 42 0.90 32.76 -22.29
C THR A 42 0.44 33.08 -20.87
N ALA A 43 1.23 32.68 -19.88
CA ALA A 43 1.24 33.33 -18.57
C ALA A 43 2.67 33.30 -18.01
N THR A 44 3.18 34.51 -17.80
CA THR A 44 4.52 34.85 -17.31
C THR A 44 4.72 34.45 -15.85
N LEU A 45 5.96 34.08 -15.54
CA LEU A 45 6.51 33.78 -14.21
C LEU A 45 6.29 34.96 -13.26
N GLU A 46 5.61 34.73 -12.13
CA GLU A 46 5.62 35.62 -10.97
C GLU A 46 6.23 34.90 -9.75
N GLU A 47 6.96 35.70 -8.98
CA GLU A 47 7.85 35.36 -7.85
C GLU A 47 7.17 34.58 -6.72
N GLU A 48 7.91 33.60 -6.17
CA GLU A 48 7.59 32.92 -4.91
C GLU A 48 7.52 33.93 -3.75
N GLN A 49 6.34 34.02 -3.13
CA GLN A 49 6.13 34.70 -1.87
C GLN A 49 5.97 33.65 -0.77
N GLU A 50 6.95 33.53 0.13
CA GLU A 50 6.80 32.84 1.41
C GLU A 50 5.64 33.47 2.19
N THR A 51 4.53 32.76 2.32
CA THR A 51 3.40 33.16 3.16
C THR A 51 3.56 32.61 4.58
N ASP A 52 3.71 33.54 5.52
CA ASP A 52 3.55 33.35 6.97
C ASP A 52 2.20 32.68 7.29
N LEU A 53 2.24 31.43 7.78
CA LEU A 53 1.09 30.58 8.11
C LEU A 53 0.42 30.94 9.46
N SER A 54 0.68 32.11 10.04
CA SER A 54 0.06 32.49 11.31
C SER A 54 -0.61 33.88 11.26
N ASN A 55 -1.95 33.88 11.32
CA ASN A 55 -2.84 35.03 11.60
C ASN A 55 -3.51 35.77 10.42
N ASN A 56 -4.22 35.04 9.57
CA ASN A 56 -5.45 35.58 9.00
C ASN A 56 -6.50 34.45 8.99
N PRO A 57 -7.66 34.56 9.67
CA PRO A 57 -8.66 33.51 9.58
C PRO A 57 -9.12 33.45 8.11
N LEU A 58 -8.88 32.31 7.45
CA LEU A 58 -9.37 32.08 6.10
C LEU A 58 -10.88 32.37 6.09
N GLN A 59 -11.30 33.36 5.31
CA GLN A 59 -12.72 33.68 5.19
C GLN A 59 -13.36 32.70 4.20
N LEU A 60 -13.59 31.47 4.67
CA LEU A 60 -14.22 30.41 3.89
C LEU A 60 -15.74 30.51 3.97
N THR A 61 -16.40 30.10 2.89
CA THR A 61 -17.85 30.04 2.78
C THR A 61 -18.33 28.60 2.88
N LEU A 62 -19.50 28.44 3.48
CA LEU A 62 -20.15 27.14 3.61
C LEU A 62 -20.96 26.86 2.34
N GLU A 63 -20.49 25.91 1.53
CA GLU A 63 -21.17 25.45 0.32
C GLU A 63 -21.16 23.92 0.30
N SER A 64 -22.35 23.31 0.26
CA SER A 64 -22.54 21.87 0.39
C SER A 64 -23.57 21.39 -0.63
N GLU A 65 -23.29 20.27 -1.29
CA GLU A 65 -24.22 19.62 -2.22
C GLU A 65 -25.24 18.74 -1.48
N PHE A 66 -24.80 18.07 -0.42
CA PHE A 66 -25.53 16.94 0.17
C PHE A 66 -26.19 17.26 1.51
N ALA A 67 -25.85 18.39 2.15
CA ALA A 67 -26.39 18.78 3.45
C ALA A 67 -26.75 20.26 3.49
N ASN A 68 -27.67 20.61 4.40
CA ASN A 68 -28.10 21.99 4.63
C ASN A 68 -28.42 22.20 6.12
N GLU A 69 -28.30 23.44 6.61
CA GLU A 69 -28.47 23.76 8.04
C GLU A 69 -29.91 23.56 8.57
N GLN A 70 -30.91 23.35 7.71
CA GLN A 70 -32.27 23.05 8.14
C GLN A 70 -32.36 21.62 8.70
N ASP A 71 -31.76 20.66 8.01
CA ASP A 71 -31.88 19.23 8.33
C ASP A 71 -30.63 18.65 9.02
N TYR A 72 -29.49 19.35 8.90
CA TYR A 72 -28.19 18.90 9.40
C TYR A 72 -27.61 19.88 10.41
N ILE A 73 -26.78 19.35 11.31
CA ILE A 73 -25.86 20.14 12.11
C ILE A 73 -24.55 20.26 11.33
N VAL A 74 -23.93 21.43 11.42
CA VAL A 74 -22.60 21.69 10.88
C VAL A 74 -21.76 22.41 11.92
N VAL A 75 -20.51 21.97 12.05
CA VAL A 75 -19.49 22.69 12.81
C VAL A 75 -18.30 22.90 11.88
N THR A 76 -17.62 24.04 12.03
CA THR A 76 -16.46 24.41 11.24
C THR A 76 -15.27 24.68 12.14
N ASP A 77 -14.09 24.18 11.77
CA ASP A 77 -12.81 24.55 12.36
C ASP A 77 -11.72 24.42 11.29
N ASP A 78 -10.76 25.34 11.32
CA ASP A 78 -9.73 25.50 10.30
C ASP A 78 -10.31 25.56 8.86
N VAL A 79 -9.98 24.60 7.99
CA VAL A 79 -10.50 24.51 6.61
C VAL A 79 -11.65 23.51 6.46
N PHE A 80 -12.10 22.90 7.55
CA PHE A 80 -13.03 21.78 7.54
C PHE A 80 -14.44 22.18 7.99
N ALA A 81 -15.45 21.57 7.38
CA ALA A 81 -16.85 21.62 7.82
C ALA A 81 -17.37 20.19 8.00
N ILE A 82 -17.70 19.81 9.23
CA ILE A 82 -18.24 18.47 9.55
C ILE A 82 -19.76 18.57 9.65
N TRP A 83 -20.44 17.71 8.89
CA TRP A 83 -21.90 17.67 8.76
C TRP A 83 -22.46 16.33 9.25
N TRP A 84 -23.59 16.37 9.95
CA TRP A 84 -24.37 15.17 10.29
C TRP A 84 -25.86 15.50 10.43
N ASP A 85 -26.71 14.48 10.24
CA ASP A 85 -28.16 14.64 10.32
C ASP A 85 -28.59 14.91 11.77
N LYS A 86 -29.51 15.88 12.00
CA LYS A 86 -29.98 16.29 13.34
C LYS A 86 -30.63 15.19 14.17
N ARG A 87 -30.94 14.04 13.58
CA ARG A 87 -31.43 12.85 14.30
C ARG A 87 -30.35 12.16 15.13
N PHE A 88 -29.08 12.40 14.83
CA PHE A 88 -27.93 11.80 15.50
C PHE A 88 -27.16 12.85 16.27
N ASP A 89 -26.53 12.43 17.37
CA ASP A 89 -25.72 13.28 18.22
C ASP A 89 -24.25 12.90 18.07
N HIS A 90 -23.49 13.81 17.47
CA HIS A 90 -22.04 13.70 17.27
C HIS A 90 -21.30 14.86 17.93
N GLU A 91 -21.94 15.66 18.78
CA GLU A 91 -21.30 16.86 19.37
C GLU A 91 -19.99 16.51 20.10
N ASP A 92 -19.97 15.39 20.81
CA ASP A 92 -18.80 14.88 21.56
C ASP A 92 -17.70 14.29 20.64
N ASP A 93 -18.01 13.97 19.38
CA ASP A 93 -17.06 13.36 18.43
C ASP A 93 -16.21 14.42 17.71
N ILE A 94 -16.75 15.64 17.60
CA ILE A 94 -16.20 16.71 16.75
C ILE A 94 -14.81 17.17 17.19
N GLU A 95 -14.54 17.24 18.50
CA GLU A 95 -13.22 17.64 19.00
C GLU A 95 -12.13 16.69 18.52
N PHE A 96 -12.35 15.38 18.64
CA PHE A 96 -11.42 14.35 18.19
C PHE A 96 -11.18 14.42 16.68
N MET A 97 -12.25 14.58 15.89
CA MET A 97 -12.14 14.68 14.44
C MET A 97 -11.34 15.92 14.00
N PHE A 98 -11.66 17.11 14.53
CA PHE A 98 -10.94 18.32 14.17
C PHE A 98 -9.48 18.30 14.60
N GLU A 99 -9.17 17.84 15.81
CA GLU A 99 -7.77 17.72 16.26
C GLU A 99 -6.98 16.78 15.34
N THR A 100 -7.59 15.67 14.91
CA THR A 100 -6.96 14.72 13.98
C THR A 100 -6.72 15.36 12.61
N PHE A 101 -7.74 15.98 12.01
CA PHE A 101 -7.61 16.58 10.68
C PHE A 101 -6.70 17.81 10.65
N LYS A 102 -6.71 18.66 11.68
CA LYS A 102 -5.78 19.79 11.80
C LYS A 102 -4.34 19.32 11.93
N THR A 103 -4.09 18.30 12.75
CA THR A 103 -2.75 17.70 12.88
C THR A 103 -2.29 17.12 11.55
N LEU A 104 -3.17 16.38 10.87
CA LEU A 104 -2.87 15.80 9.56
C LEU A 104 -2.57 16.88 8.51
N ARG A 105 -3.40 17.92 8.42
CA ARG A 105 -3.17 19.05 7.52
C ARG A 105 -1.83 19.71 7.80
N GLN A 106 -1.54 20.01 9.06
CA GLN A 106 -0.28 20.65 9.44
C GLN A 106 0.92 19.80 9.01
N ASP A 107 0.87 18.48 9.21
CA ASP A 107 1.94 17.56 8.80
C ASP A 107 2.08 17.52 7.27
N CYS A 108 0.98 17.39 6.54
CA CYS A 108 0.96 17.36 5.08
C CYS A 108 1.59 18.63 4.47
N LEU A 109 1.20 19.81 4.97
CA LEU A 109 1.68 21.08 4.46
C LEU A 109 3.13 21.38 4.87
N THR A 110 3.51 21.05 6.10
CA THR A 110 4.79 21.51 6.68
C THR A 110 5.91 20.52 6.48
N ASN A 111 5.62 19.22 6.61
CA ASN A 111 6.64 18.18 6.65
C ASN A 111 6.66 17.33 5.38
N LEU A 112 5.54 17.24 4.65
CA LEU A 112 5.42 16.41 3.45
C LEU A 112 5.32 17.22 2.14
N GLY A 113 5.44 18.55 2.20
CA GLY A 113 5.46 19.41 1.02
C GLY A 113 4.17 19.37 0.17
N MET A 114 3.06 18.94 0.77
CA MET A 114 1.77 18.84 0.09
C MET A 114 1.04 20.20 0.10
N GLN A 115 -0.05 20.30 -0.65
CA GLN A 115 -0.85 21.51 -0.74
C GLN A 115 -2.25 21.29 -0.17
N ASP A 116 -2.89 22.38 0.25
CA ASP A 116 -4.28 22.36 0.70
C ASP A 116 -5.22 21.81 -0.38
N PRO A 117 -6.36 21.20 0.02
CA PRO A 117 -7.37 20.81 -0.95
C PRO A 117 -7.87 22.03 -1.73
N PRO A 118 -8.35 21.84 -2.97
CA PRO A 118 -8.72 22.95 -3.86
C PRO A 118 -9.88 23.78 -3.31
N ASN A 119 -10.64 23.26 -2.33
CA ASN A 119 -11.67 24.00 -1.59
C ASN A 119 -11.13 25.31 -1.01
N VAL A 120 -9.92 25.28 -0.42
CA VAL A 120 -9.32 26.47 0.22
C VAL A 120 -9.07 27.57 -0.80
N ALA A 121 -8.51 27.22 -1.96
CA ALA A 121 -8.30 28.16 -3.07
C ALA A 121 -9.62 28.67 -3.66
N ALA A 122 -10.68 27.86 -3.62
CA ALA A 122 -12.03 28.26 -4.02
C ALA A 122 -12.76 29.12 -2.96
N GLY A 123 -12.21 29.29 -1.76
CA GLY A 123 -12.85 30.02 -0.67
C GLY A 123 -14.01 29.26 -0.02
N VAL A 124 -13.99 27.93 -0.07
CA VAL A 124 -15.04 27.03 0.45
C VAL A 124 -14.44 26.08 1.49
N PHE A 125 -15.21 25.72 2.51
CA PHE A 125 -14.79 24.66 3.44
C PHE A 125 -14.67 23.30 2.74
N PHE A 126 -13.73 22.46 3.18
CA PHE A 126 -13.72 21.05 2.85
C PHE A 126 -14.81 20.34 3.66
N ASN A 127 -15.84 19.83 2.97
CA ASN A 127 -16.98 19.19 3.62
C ASN A 127 -16.68 17.73 3.96
N ILE A 128 -16.97 17.36 5.20
CA ILE A 128 -16.90 15.99 5.73
C ILE A 128 -18.29 15.62 6.21
N TYR A 129 -18.84 14.51 5.71
CA TYR A 129 -20.18 14.05 6.08
C TYR A 129 -20.12 12.76 6.88
N ILE A 130 -20.69 12.78 8.09
CA ILE A 130 -20.90 11.56 8.90
C ILE A 130 -22.23 10.95 8.48
N HIS A 131 -22.21 9.71 7.99
CA HIS A 131 -23.39 9.03 7.47
C HIS A 131 -23.74 7.72 8.21
N HIS A 132 -25.02 7.38 8.22
CA HIS A 132 -25.66 6.28 8.95
C HIS A 132 -26.35 5.29 7.99
N GLY A 133 -25.93 5.27 6.72
CA GLY A 133 -26.58 4.52 5.65
C GLY A 133 -28.04 4.93 5.48
N GLU A 134 -28.93 3.94 5.28
CA GLU A 134 -30.38 4.16 5.06
C GLU A 134 -31.12 4.89 6.21
N GLN A 135 -30.43 5.20 7.31
CA GLN A 135 -31.02 5.86 8.48
C GLN A 135 -30.94 7.38 8.44
N ASP A 136 -30.09 7.97 7.59
CA ASP A 136 -30.03 9.41 7.40
C ASP A 136 -30.69 9.86 6.08
N ASN A 137 -30.47 11.11 5.63
CA ASN A 137 -30.95 11.61 4.35
C ASN A 137 -29.82 11.83 3.32
N LEU A 138 -28.61 11.35 3.63
CA LEU A 138 -27.48 11.36 2.72
C LEU A 138 -27.64 10.20 1.70
N PRO A 139 -26.86 10.19 0.59
CA PRO A 139 -27.01 9.15 -0.42
C PRO A 139 -26.79 7.71 0.11
N ASP A 140 -27.83 6.88 -0.06
CA ASP A 140 -27.82 5.44 0.22
C ASP A 140 -26.79 4.73 -0.69
N GLY A 141 -25.61 4.45 -0.16
CA GLY A 141 -24.50 3.84 -0.92
C GLY A 141 -23.18 4.58 -0.79
N TRP A 142 -23.12 5.66 -0.01
CA TRP A 142 -21.84 6.23 0.39
C TRP A 142 -20.98 5.21 1.12
N ALA A 143 -19.72 5.17 0.70
CA ALA A 143 -18.67 4.40 1.34
C ALA A 143 -17.90 5.30 2.33
N ASN A 144 -16.76 4.79 2.79
CA ASN A 144 -15.72 5.57 3.45
C ASN A 144 -14.76 6.05 2.37
N GLY A 145 -14.57 7.36 2.21
CA GLY A 145 -13.77 7.85 1.08
C GLY A 145 -13.83 9.34 0.80
N VAL A 146 -13.05 9.76 -0.20
CA VAL A 146 -13.09 11.11 -0.80
C VAL A 146 -13.77 11.05 -2.17
N GLY A 147 -14.74 11.93 -2.39
CA GLY A 147 -15.47 12.06 -3.65
C GLY A 147 -15.38 13.48 -4.22
N THR A 148 -15.92 13.68 -5.42
CA THR A 148 -15.99 14.98 -6.11
C THR A 148 -17.44 15.44 -6.21
N ASN A 149 -17.73 16.63 -5.71
CA ASN A 149 -19.08 17.20 -5.78
C ASN A 149 -19.35 17.84 -7.15
N ARG A 150 -20.58 18.30 -7.36
CA ARG A 150 -21.02 18.98 -8.60
C ARG A 150 -20.31 20.30 -8.92
N PHE A 151 -19.49 20.81 -8.00
CA PHE A 151 -18.69 22.03 -8.15
C PHE A 151 -17.22 21.70 -8.48
N ASP A 152 -16.92 20.45 -8.79
CA ASP A 152 -15.56 19.93 -9.04
C ASP A 152 -14.62 20.06 -7.82
N LEU A 153 -15.19 20.20 -6.62
CA LEU A 153 -14.46 20.25 -5.36
C LEU A 153 -14.57 18.91 -4.61
N PRO A 154 -13.50 18.47 -3.93
CA PRO A 154 -13.56 17.26 -3.14
C PRO A 154 -14.36 17.44 -1.85
N TYR A 155 -14.86 16.31 -1.37
CA TYR A 155 -15.52 16.14 -0.07
C TYR A 155 -15.22 14.74 0.47
N MET A 156 -15.40 14.53 1.78
CA MET A 156 -15.20 13.23 2.43
C MET A 156 -16.51 12.69 3.00
N THR A 157 -16.67 11.37 2.95
CA THR A 157 -17.78 10.65 3.58
C THR A 157 -17.23 9.63 4.56
N LEU A 158 -17.76 9.64 5.79
CA LEU A 158 -17.35 8.75 6.87
C LEU A 158 -18.58 8.03 7.43
N PRO A 159 -18.67 6.70 7.41
CA PRO A 159 -19.75 6.00 8.07
C PRO A 159 -19.66 6.14 9.60
N GLU A 160 -20.78 5.96 10.29
CA GLU A 160 -20.83 5.83 11.75
C GLU A 160 -19.80 4.77 12.23
N GLY A 161 -19.00 5.12 13.24
CA GLY A 161 -17.88 4.32 13.74
C GLY A 161 -16.53 4.66 13.09
N ALA A 162 -16.47 4.78 11.76
CA ALA A 162 -15.21 5.09 11.05
C ALA A 162 -14.72 6.51 11.32
N HIS A 163 -15.65 7.44 11.60
CA HIS A 163 -15.34 8.81 11.98
C HIS A 163 -14.64 8.94 13.35
N LEU A 164 -14.59 7.86 14.14
CA LEU A 164 -13.88 7.80 15.42
C LEU A 164 -12.66 6.87 15.38
N ASP A 165 -12.38 6.23 14.24
CA ASP A 165 -11.19 5.41 14.08
C ASP A 165 -10.02 6.31 13.65
N TYR A 166 -9.05 6.49 14.55
CA TYR A 166 -7.89 7.33 14.32
C TYR A 166 -7.12 6.96 13.04
N ASN A 167 -6.88 5.66 12.79
CA ASN A 167 -6.14 5.24 11.60
C ASN A 167 -6.94 5.49 10.33
N ASN A 168 -8.26 5.26 10.40
CA ASN A 168 -9.16 5.55 9.30
C ASN A 168 -9.15 7.05 8.95
N LEU A 169 -9.26 7.92 9.95
CA LEU A 169 -9.20 9.37 9.74
C LEU A 169 -7.87 9.81 9.13
N LEU A 170 -6.75 9.18 9.53
CA LEU A 170 -5.45 9.46 8.93
C LEU A 170 -5.37 9.02 7.47
N HIS A 171 -5.87 7.83 7.15
CA HIS A 171 -5.87 7.27 5.81
C HIS A 171 -6.76 8.09 4.86
N GLU A 172 -8.03 8.27 5.19
CA GLU A 172 -8.98 9.02 4.36
C GLU A 172 -8.65 10.51 4.32
N GLY A 173 -8.18 11.06 5.44
CA GLY A 173 -7.67 12.42 5.54
C GLY A 173 -6.51 12.68 4.58
N PHE A 174 -5.62 11.70 4.37
CA PHE A 174 -4.49 11.85 3.47
C PHE A 174 -4.92 11.93 1.98
N HIS A 175 -5.96 11.19 1.59
CA HIS A 175 -6.53 11.27 0.23
C HIS A 175 -6.98 12.68 -0.15
N VAL A 176 -7.41 13.49 0.82
CA VAL A 176 -7.76 14.90 0.61
C VAL A 176 -6.60 15.69 0.00
N PHE A 177 -5.39 15.44 0.49
CA PHE A 177 -4.16 16.09 0.05
C PHE A 177 -3.56 15.43 -1.20
N GLN A 178 -4.08 14.29 -1.66
CA GLN A 178 -3.71 13.69 -2.94
C GLN A 178 -4.62 14.14 -4.10
N TYR A 179 -5.78 14.72 -3.78
CA TYR A 179 -6.85 14.92 -4.74
C TYR A 179 -6.43 15.68 -6.01
N SER A 180 -5.82 16.86 -5.84
CA SER A 180 -5.41 17.73 -6.97
C SER A 180 -4.14 17.25 -7.68
N SER A 181 -3.49 16.21 -7.15
CA SER A 181 -2.11 15.86 -7.47
C SER A 181 -1.97 14.46 -8.08
N ASN A 182 -3.07 13.72 -8.20
CA ASN A 182 -3.11 12.50 -9.01
C ASN A 182 -3.03 12.81 -10.54
N SER A 183 -3.22 14.06 -10.99
CA SER A 183 -2.95 14.48 -12.38
C SER A 183 -2.92 16.02 -12.52
N PRO A 184 -1.79 16.66 -12.92
CA PRO A 184 -0.52 16.09 -13.35
C PRO A 184 0.37 15.72 -12.16
N GLY A 185 0.61 14.43 -11.99
CA GLY A 185 1.38 13.81 -10.90
C GLY A 185 1.22 12.29 -11.01
N PHE A 186 1.13 11.57 -9.90
CA PHE A 186 0.94 10.12 -9.97
C PHE A 186 -0.47 9.75 -10.37
N LYS A 187 -0.64 9.39 -11.64
CA LYS A 187 -1.93 8.98 -12.18
C LYS A 187 -2.57 7.86 -11.37
N TYR A 188 -3.84 7.99 -11.02
CA TYR A 188 -4.60 6.89 -10.41
C TYR A 188 -5.18 5.97 -11.49
N SER A 189 -4.34 5.15 -12.14
CA SER A 189 -4.76 4.18 -13.16
C SER A 189 -3.68 3.13 -13.47
N GLY A 190 -4.06 1.90 -13.81
CA GLY A 190 -3.11 0.87 -14.28
C GLY A 190 -1.96 0.63 -13.29
N ASP A 191 -0.73 0.55 -13.81
CA ASP A 191 0.49 0.28 -13.02
C ASP A 191 0.86 1.36 -11.98
N THR A 192 0.12 2.47 -11.91
CA THR A 192 0.36 3.54 -10.93
C THR A 192 -0.74 3.60 -9.87
N ALA A 193 -1.87 2.90 -10.06
CA ALA A 193 -3.03 2.98 -9.18
C ALA A 193 -2.74 2.50 -7.75
N TRP A 194 -1.87 1.50 -7.60
CA TRP A 194 -1.50 0.94 -6.29
C TRP A 194 -1.02 1.99 -5.28
N TYR A 195 -0.41 3.07 -5.78
CA TYR A 195 0.33 4.01 -4.97
C TYR A 195 -0.56 4.95 -4.15
N THR A 196 -1.71 5.35 -4.69
CA THR A 196 -2.64 6.27 -4.01
C THR A 196 -3.09 5.68 -2.67
N GLU A 197 -3.55 4.43 -2.69
CA GLU A 197 -4.00 3.67 -1.51
C GLU A 197 -2.83 3.29 -0.58
N SER A 198 -1.71 2.81 -1.17
CA SER A 198 -0.51 2.50 -0.41
C SER A 198 0.07 3.68 0.36
N SER A 199 0.10 4.87 -0.24
CA SER A 199 0.67 6.06 0.39
C SER A 199 -0.26 6.64 1.45
N ALA A 200 -1.58 6.57 1.26
CA ALA A 200 -2.54 6.90 2.32
C ALA A 200 -2.42 5.96 3.51
N GLN A 201 -2.29 4.64 3.28
CA GLN A 201 -2.02 3.71 4.37
C GLN A 201 -0.65 3.91 5.00
N TRP A 202 0.40 4.11 4.21
CA TRP A 202 1.73 4.42 4.71
C TRP A 202 1.72 5.63 5.65
N TYR A 203 0.97 6.68 5.32
CA TYR A 203 0.82 7.83 6.18
C TYR A 203 0.20 7.44 7.53
N ALA A 204 -0.95 6.75 7.51
CA ALA A 204 -1.61 6.28 8.72
C ALA A 204 -0.71 5.39 9.59
N VAL A 205 -0.04 4.38 9.01
CA VAL A 205 0.83 3.47 9.77
C VAL A 205 2.08 4.16 10.29
N SER A 206 2.62 5.14 9.58
CA SER A 206 3.82 5.86 10.02
C SER A 206 3.54 6.78 11.22
N ARG A 207 2.30 7.25 11.36
CA ARG A 207 1.87 8.11 12.48
C ARG A 207 1.24 7.33 13.62
N ASN A 208 0.96 6.04 13.42
CA ASN A 208 0.51 5.11 14.46
C ASN A 208 1.17 3.71 14.33
N PRO A 209 2.51 3.62 14.40
CA PRO A 209 3.25 2.40 14.04
C PRO A 209 3.07 1.23 15.00
N GLU A 210 2.56 1.48 16.21
CA GLU A 210 2.36 0.45 17.25
C GLU A 210 0.94 -0.15 17.23
N ALA A 211 0.02 0.40 16.44
CA ALA A 211 -1.32 -0.15 16.34
C ALA A 211 -1.29 -1.53 15.68
N VAL A 212 -2.00 -2.49 16.27
CA VAL A 212 -1.96 -3.91 15.85
C VAL A 212 -2.60 -4.13 14.48
N ASP A 213 -3.58 -3.29 14.13
CA ASP A 213 -4.40 -3.41 12.92
C ASP A 213 -3.86 -2.64 11.71
N THR A 214 -2.65 -2.07 11.77
CA THR A 214 -2.11 -1.22 10.69
C THR A 214 -1.51 -1.99 9.51
N PHE A 215 -1.28 -3.30 9.64
CA PHE A 215 -0.65 -4.12 8.60
C PHE A 215 -1.44 -5.39 8.32
N ILE A 216 -2.78 -5.29 8.25
CA ILE A 216 -3.69 -6.44 8.14
C ILE A 216 -3.45 -7.27 6.85
N GLU A 217 -3.11 -6.61 5.73
CA GLU A 217 -3.02 -7.23 4.41
C GLU A 217 -1.61 -7.75 4.05
N ILE A 218 -0.60 -7.56 4.90
CA ILE A 218 0.81 -7.82 4.53
C ILE A 218 1.10 -9.27 4.13
N GLU A 219 0.30 -10.23 4.61
CA GLU A 219 0.46 -11.65 4.26
C GLU A 219 0.19 -11.94 2.77
N THR A 220 -0.43 -11.01 2.03
CA THR A 220 -0.52 -11.10 0.56
C THR A 220 0.87 -11.03 -0.10
N LEU A 221 1.83 -10.31 0.50
CA LEU A 221 3.19 -10.14 -0.03
C LEU A 221 3.99 -11.44 0.02
N THR A 222 3.93 -12.16 1.14
CA THR A 222 4.63 -13.44 1.35
C THR A 222 3.86 -14.63 0.79
N SER A 223 2.54 -14.50 0.63
CA SER A 223 1.72 -15.56 0.03
C SER A 223 1.92 -15.67 -1.47
N ASN A 224 2.13 -14.56 -2.19
CA ASN A 224 2.41 -14.54 -3.62
C ASN A 224 3.52 -13.51 -3.94
N PRO A 225 4.78 -13.79 -3.56
CA PRO A 225 5.88 -12.84 -3.69
C PRO A 225 6.30 -12.58 -5.15
N HIS A 226 5.96 -13.49 -6.06
CA HIS A 226 6.34 -13.43 -7.47
C HIS A 226 5.56 -12.36 -8.25
N LEU A 227 4.48 -11.82 -7.69
CA LEU A 227 3.70 -10.74 -8.31
C LEU A 227 4.49 -9.44 -8.37
N ALA A 228 4.13 -8.60 -9.34
CA ALA A 228 4.74 -7.29 -9.50
C ALA A 228 4.42 -6.40 -8.30
N LEU A 229 5.29 -5.42 -8.04
CA LEU A 229 5.09 -4.41 -7.00
C LEU A 229 3.77 -3.65 -7.19
N TRP A 230 3.42 -3.33 -8.43
CA TRP A 230 2.23 -2.57 -8.82
C TRP A 230 1.01 -3.43 -9.16
N HIS A 231 1.02 -4.70 -8.75
CA HIS A 231 -0.15 -5.57 -8.93
C HIS A 231 -1.30 -5.10 -8.02
N SER A 232 -2.47 -4.88 -8.61
CA SER A 232 -3.70 -4.42 -7.96
C SER A 232 -4.93 -5.01 -8.65
N PHE A 233 -6.12 -4.75 -8.11
CA PHE A 233 -7.39 -5.29 -8.61
C PHE A 233 -7.69 -4.94 -10.08
N ASP A 234 -7.29 -3.75 -10.53
CA ASP A 234 -7.47 -3.27 -11.91
C ASP A 234 -6.21 -3.44 -12.78
N ASN A 235 -5.21 -4.14 -12.27
CA ASN A 235 -3.91 -4.28 -12.92
C ASN A 235 -3.35 -5.72 -12.82
N GLU A 236 -4.26 -6.68 -12.91
CA GLU A 236 -3.97 -8.10 -12.86
C GLU A 236 -3.45 -8.63 -14.21
N ALA A 237 -2.62 -9.67 -14.17
CA ALA A 237 -2.24 -10.37 -15.39
C ALA A 237 -3.39 -11.28 -15.85
N VAL A 238 -3.43 -11.56 -17.16
CA VAL A 238 -4.37 -12.55 -17.70
C VAL A 238 -4.17 -13.89 -17.01
N GLY A 239 -5.21 -14.37 -16.32
CA GLY A 239 -5.22 -15.65 -15.61
C GLY A 239 -4.87 -15.56 -14.13
N ASP A 240 -4.60 -14.37 -13.59
CA ASP A 240 -4.51 -14.17 -12.14
C ASP A 240 -5.86 -14.49 -11.49
N PRO A 241 -5.86 -15.14 -10.30
CA PRO A 241 -7.08 -15.33 -9.53
C PRO A 241 -7.68 -14.00 -9.05
N THR A 242 -8.99 -13.88 -9.14
CA THR A 242 -9.75 -12.81 -8.48
C THR A 242 -10.09 -13.23 -7.05
N ASP A 243 -9.11 -13.10 -6.15
CA ASP A 243 -9.31 -13.34 -4.71
C ASP A 243 -8.53 -12.33 -3.86
N TRP A 244 -8.79 -12.32 -2.55
CA TRP A 244 -8.17 -11.39 -1.61
C TRP A 244 -6.63 -11.32 -1.71
N LEU A 245 -5.94 -12.46 -1.87
CA LEU A 245 -4.47 -12.52 -1.98
C LEU A 245 -3.89 -11.72 -3.16
N TYR A 246 -4.69 -11.46 -4.18
CA TYR A 246 -4.32 -10.74 -5.40
C TYR A 246 -4.90 -9.33 -5.38
N GLN A 247 -6.16 -9.18 -4.99
CA GLN A 247 -6.92 -7.94 -5.18
C GLN A 247 -6.59 -6.87 -4.13
N VAL A 248 -6.20 -7.23 -2.90
CA VAL A 248 -5.90 -6.26 -1.83
C VAL A 248 -4.42 -5.92 -1.69
N ARG A 249 -3.56 -6.41 -2.60
CA ARG A 249 -2.11 -6.24 -2.51
C ARG A 249 -1.69 -4.77 -2.44
N GLN A 250 -2.38 -3.88 -3.15
CA GLN A 250 -2.13 -2.44 -3.11
C GLN A 250 -2.25 -1.81 -1.73
N TYR A 251 -3.02 -2.39 -0.81
CA TYR A 251 -3.04 -1.93 0.58
C TYR A 251 -1.77 -2.44 1.24
N ALA A 252 -1.49 -3.74 1.20
CA ALA A 252 -0.27 -4.35 1.76
C ALA A 252 1.06 -3.66 1.36
N MET A 253 1.12 -3.05 0.17
CA MET A 253 2.26 -2.30 -0.33
C MET A 253 2.61 -1.04 0.51
N GLN A 254 1.78 -0.63 1.49
CA GLN A 254 2.19 0.29 2.57
C GLN A 254 3.44 -0.19 3.32
N ALA A 255 3.63 -1.52 3.41
CA ALA A 255 4.79 -2.12 4.07
C ALA A 255 6.10 -1.87 3.33
N TRP A 256 6.05 -1.70 2.01
CA TRP A 256 7.21 -1.30 1.20
C TRP A 256 7.59 0.16 1.47
N LEU A 257 6.59 1.06 1.42
CA LEU A 257 6.81 2.48 1.70
C LEU A 257 7.32 2.69 3.13
N TYR A 258 6.72 1.98 4.10
CA TYR A 258 7.13 2.01 5.50
C TYR A 258 8.55 1.48 5.69
N TYR A 259 8.92 0.39 5.00
CA TYR A 259 10.28 -0.14 5.08
C TYR A 259 11.31 0.85 4.54
N MET A 260 11.03 1.46 3.38
CA MET A 260 11.90 2.49 2.80
C MET A 260 12.14 3.65 3.77
N THR A 261 11.08 4.20 4.38
CA THR A 261 11.20 5.39 5.23
C THR A 261 11.73 5.07 6.62
N SER A 262 11.20 4.02 7.28
CA SER A 262 11.53 3.71 8.68
C SER A 262 12.80 2.88 8.87
N GLN A 263 13.17 2.04 7.90
CA GLN A 263 14.31 1.11 8.04
C GLN A 263 15.52 1.53 7.21
N GLU A 264 15.29 2.12 6.03
CA GLU A 264 16.35 2.40 5.04
C GLU A 264 16.69 3.90 4.91
N GLY A 265 16.03 4.74 5.72
CA GLY A 265 16.29 6.18 5.79
C GLY A 265 16.01 6.91 4.48
N VAL A 266 15.00 6.46 3.72
CA VAL A 266 14.45 7.24 2.60
C VAL A 266 13.62 8.39 3.19
N GLY A 267 13.84 9.61 2.71
CA GLY A 267 13.09 10.78 3.20
C GLY A 267 11.60 10.64 2.89
N GLU A 268 10.75 10.95 3.87
CA GLU A 268 9.28 10.83 3.73
C GLU A 268 8.72 11.71 2.61
N ASN A 269 9.33 12.87 2.36
CA ASN A 269 8.97 13.75 1.26
C ASN A 269 9.09 13.06 -0.10
N LEU A 270 9.97 12.08 -0.28
CA LEU A 270 10.05 11.33 -1.54
C LEU A 270 8.80 10.48 -1.81
N ILE A 271 7.95 10.23 -0.80
CA ILE A 271 6.66 9.57 -0.98
C ILE A 271 5.62 10.54 -1.56
N THR A 272 5.74 11.83 -1.26
CA THR A 272 4.71 12.84 -1.56
C THR A 272 5.08 13.81 -2.68
N ASP A 273 6.37 14.14 -2.83
CA ASP A 273 6.88 15.12 -3.79
C ASP A 273 6.44 14.81 -5.24
N GLY A 274 6.41 13.51 -5.58
CA GLY A 274 6.02 13.06 -6.91
C GLY A 274 4.60 13.47 -7.31
N PHE A 275 3.65 13.49 -6.37
CA PHE A 275 2.28 13.96 -6.61
C PHE A 275 2.24 15.42 -7.11
N TYR A 276 3.11 16.28 -6.57
CA TYR A 276 3.09 17.73 -6.85
C TYR A 276 4.13 18.19 -7.88
N SER A 277 4.98 17.26 -8.34
CA SER A 277 6.07 17.54 -9.27
C SER A 277 5.65 17.76 -10.74
N LYS A 278 4.36 17.59 -11.07
CA LYS A 278 3.85 17.61 -12.46
C LYS A 278 4.58 16.62 -13.37
N THR A 279 4.93 15.46 -12.81
CA THR A 279 5.65 14.40 -13.52
C THR A 279 4.71 13.47 -14.28
N ASP A 280 5.19 12.90 -15.38
CA ASP A 280 4.56 11.78 -16.09
C ASP A 280 5.16 10.43 -15.68
N LEU A 281 6.12 10.41 -14.75
CA LEU A 281 6.73 9.19 -14.23
C LEU A 281 5.71 8.40 -13.40
N SER A 282 5.79 7.07 -13.48
CA SER A 282 5.14 6.21 -12.49
C SER A 282 5.82 6.36 -11.12
N PRO A 283 5.12 6.10 -10.01
CA PRO A 283 5.70 6.19 -8.66
C PRO A 283 6.97 5.36 -8.50
N GLN A 284 6.97 4.14 -9.02
CA GLN A 284 8.13 3.26 -9.02
C GLN A 284 9.30 3.79 -9.86
N ASN A 285 9.05 4.44 -11.00
CA ASN A 285 10.12 5.05 -11.80
C ASN A 285 10.65 6.32 -11.11
N TYR A 286 9.77 7.16 -10.58
CA TYR A 286 10.13 8.33 -9.78
C TYR A 286 11.04 7.96 -8.60
N HIS A 287 10.67 6.94 -7.83
CA HIS A 287 11.51 6.44 -6.74
C HIS A 287 12.87 5.94 -7.24
N PHE A 288 12.91 5.23 -8.37
CA PHE A 288 14.17 4.73 -8.93
C PHE A 288 15.13 5.87 -9.29
N GLU A 289 14.62 6.93 -9.92
CA GLU A 289 15.41 8.09 -10.30
C GLU A 289 15.87 8.91 -9.08
N ASN A 290 14.99 9.14 -8.09
CA ASN A 290 15.26 10.06 -6.98
C ASN A 290 15.96 9.41 -5.77
N ILE A 291 15.74 8.12 -5.52
CA ILE A 291 16.48 7.36 -4.48
C ILE A 291 17.83 6.87 -5.04
N GLY A 292 17.90 6.68 -6.35
CA GLY A 292 19.04 6.11 -7.06
C GLY A 292 18.86 4.61 -7.30
N GLY A 293 18.98 4.20 -8.56
CA GLY A 293 18.62 2.85 -9.00
C GLY A 293 19.32 1.71 -8.24
N GLU A 294 20.64 1.79 -8.06
CA GLU A 294 21.39 0.78 -7.31
C GLU A 294 20.94 0.69 -5.84
N ARG A 295 20.71 1.84 -5.20
CA ARG A 295 20.22 1.90 -3.82
C ARG A 295 18.83 1.29 -3.72
N LEU A 296 17.91 1.65 -4.61
CA LEU A 296 16.54 1.15 -4.58
C LEU A 296 16.48 -0.37 -4.82
N ARG A 297 17.29 -0.89 -5.74
CA ARG A 297 17.45 -2.33 -5.97
C ARG A 297 17.91 -3.06 -4.71
N ASN A 298 18.91 -2.49 -4.01
CA ASN A 298 19.43 -3.08 -2.78
C ASN A 298 18.38 -3.09 -1.66
N ILE A 299 17.69 -1.96 -1.45
CA ILE A 299 16.59 -1.82 -0.48
C ILE A 299 15.49 -2.84 -0.78
N PHE A 300 15.04 -2.94 -2.03
CA PHE A 300 13.98 -3.87 -2.42
C PHE A 300 14.38 -5.33 -2.18
N ALA A 301 15.63 -5.70 -2.49
CA ALA A 301 16.10 -7.05 -2.24
C ALA A 301 16.24 -7.38 -0.74
N ASN A 302 16.63 -6.42 0.09
CA ASN A 302 16.66 -6.59 1.55
C ASN A 302 15.24 -6.70 2.11
N TRP A 303 14.31 -5.87 1.64
CA TRP A 303 12.90 -5.93 2.00
C TRP A 303 12.28 -7.30 1.68
N ALA A 304 12.51 -7.83 0.48
CA ALA A 304 12.05 -9.17 0.08
C ALA A 304 12.58 -10.28 1.01
N ALA A 305 13.86 -10.18 1.42
CA ALA A 305 14.46 -11.11 2.37
C ALA A 305 13.83 -11.00 3.77
N ARG A 306 13.55 -9.77 4.24
CA ARG A 306 12.93 -9.53 5.55
C ARG A 306 11.45 -9.88 5.61
N ASN A 307 10.71 -9.74 4.52
CA ASN A 307 9.36 -10.31 4.39
C ASN A 307 9.40 -11.83 4.59
N THR A 308 10.40 -12.50 4.01
CA THR A 308 10.62 -13.95 4.15
C THR A 308 11.00 -14.35 5.59
N LEU A 309 11.59 -13.42 6.36
CA LEU A 309 11.87 -13.57 7.79
C LEU A 309 10.69 -13.15 8.69
N ASP A 310 9.47 -13.39 8.23
CA ASP A 310 8.24 -13.11 8.99
C ASP A 310 8.08 -11.61 9.31
N PHE A 311 8.41 -10.76 8.34
CA PHE A 311 8.38 -9.30 8.46
C PHE A 311 9.13 -8.82 9.71
N ASP A 312 10.41 -9.17 9.84
CA ASP A 312 11.18 -8.96 11.09
C ASP A 312 11.34 -7.48 11.51
N TYR A 313 10.96 -6.55 10.64
CA TYR A 313 10.87 -5.11 10.88
C TYR A 313 9.50 -4.64 11.44
N LEU A 314 8.52 -5.53 11.58
CA LEU A 314 7.21 -5.25 12.19
C LEU A 314 7.08 -5.90 13.57
N THR A 315 6.15 -5.40 14.38
CA THR A 315 5.88 -5.98 15.70
C THR A 315 5.24 -7.38 15.56
N ARG A 316 5.54 -8.27 16.51
CA ARG A 316 4.94 -9.62 16.50
C ARG A 316 3.41 -9.61 16.58
N PRO A 317 2.75 -8.72 17.36
CA PRO A 317 1.30 -8.58 17.33
C PRO A 317 0.72 -8.23 15.95
N GLN A 318 1.34 -7.31 15.21
CA GLN A 318 0.90 -6.95 13.85
C GLN A 318 0.97 -8.14 12.91
N VAL A 319 2.10 -8.86 12.91
CA VAL A 319 2.27 -10.05 12.07
C VAL A 319 1.26 -11.15 12.46
N ALA A 320 0.99 -11.32 13.76
CA ALA A 320 -0.02 -12.28 14.22
C ALA A 320 -1.43 -11.90 13.75
N ARG A 321 -1.78 -10.61 13.81
CA ARG A 321 -3.06 -10.09 13.33
C ARG A 321 -3.24 -10.26 11.82
N ALA A 322 -2.20 -10.01 11.04
CA ALA A 322 -2.21 -10.23 9.59
C ALA A 322 -2.42 -11.71 9.21
N LYS A 323 -1.79 -12.62 9.96
CA LYS A 323 -2.00 -14.07 9.81
C LYS A 323 -3.42 -14.49 10.17
N GLU A 324 -4.02 -13.88 11.19
CA GLU A 324 -5.43 -14.10 11.49
C GLU A 324 -6.32 -13.68 10.32
N GLU A 325 -6.05 -12.51 9.73
CA GLU A 325 -6.80 -12.06 8.55
C GLU A 325 -6.68 -13.02 7.39
N LEU A 326 -5.44 -13.39 7.03
CA LEU A 326 -5.15 -14.37 5.98
C LEU A 326 -6.02 -15.63 6.14
N ASN A 327 -6.09 -16.19 7.35
CA ASN A 327 -6.85 -17.42 7.61
C ASN A 327 -8.37 -17.21 7.56
N ASN A 328 -8.85 -15.98 7.77
CA ASN A 328 -10.27 -15.66 7.80
C ASN A 328 -10.84 -15.40 6.39
N VAL A 329 -10.07 -14.75 5.52
CA VAL A 329 -10.61 -14.21 4.24
C VAL A 329 -9.97 -14.79 2.98
N ALA A 330 -8.75 -15.33 3.04
CA ALA A 330 -8.04 -15.76 1.84
C ALA A 330 -8.43 -17.17 1.37
N ASP A 331 -8.42 -17.37 0.05
CA ASP A 331 -8.39 -18.71 -0.53
C ASP A 331 -6.95 -19.24 -0.48
N LEU A 332 -6.66 -20.06 0.54
CA LEU A 332 -5.33 -20.63 0.74
C LEU A 332 -4.86 -21.55 -0.41
N SER A 333 -5.72 -21.97 -1.34
CA SER A 333 -5.30 -22.74 -2.51
C SER A 333 -4.50 -21.88 -3.52
N ASN A 334 -4.73 -20.57 -3.52
CA ASN A 334 -4.05 -19.59 -4.37
C ASN A 334 -2.76 -19.05 -3.75
N ARG A 335 -2.38 -19.53 -2.56
CA ARG A 335 -1.12 -19.19 -1.88
C ARG A 335 0.05 -19.96 -2.48
N LYS A 336 1.04 -19.24 -3.04
CA LYS A 336 2.28 -19.77 -3.65
C LYS A 336 3.53 -19.10 -3.05
N PRO A 337 3.86 -19.38 -1.76
CA PRO A 337 4.90 -18.66 -1.04
C PRO A 337 6.32 -19.07 -1.47
N TYR A 338 6.48 -20.25 -2.08
CA TYR A 338 7.76 -20.78 -2.53
C TYR A 338 7.66 -21.17 -4.00
N ALA A 339 8.64 -20.75 -4.79
CA ALA A 339 8.75 -21.14 -6.19
C ALA A 339 9.36 -22.54 -6.35
N ILE A 340 10.30 -22.89 -5.46
CA ILE A 340 11.01 -24.16 -5.41
C ILE A 340 11.18 -24.56 -3.94
N SER A 341 11.08 -25.85 -3.62
CA SER A 341 11.41 -26.40 -2.31
C SER A 341 12.45 -27.52 -2.47
N LEU A 342 13.57 -27.37 -1.77
CA LEU A 342 14.72 -28.25 -1.83
C LEU A 342 14.94 -28.93 -0.47
N ILE A 343 15.08 -30.25 -0.55
CA ILE A 343 15.38 -31.19 0.54
C ILE A 343 16.65 -31.98 0.13
N PRO A 344 17.29 -32.74 1.03
CA PRO A 344 18.55 -33.42 0.72
C PRO A 344 18.53 -34.24 -0.59
N GLU A 345 17.41 -34.88 -0.91
CA GLU A 345 17.24 -35.75 -2.06
C GLU A 345 17.24 -35.02 -3.41
N ASN A 346 16.87 -33.74 -3.43
CA ASN A 346 16.79 -32.93 -4.66
C ASN A 346 17.57 -31.61 -4.56
N PHE A 347 18.43 -31.45 -3.55
CA PHE A 347 19.15 -30.20 -3.34
C PHE A 347 20.14 -29.90 -4.47
N LEU A 348 20.92 -30.89 -4.89
CA LEU A 348 21.91 -30.74 -5.97
C LEU A 348 21.26 -30.72 -7.36
N GLY A 349 21.94 -30.09 -8.32
CA GLY A 349 21.52 -30.01 -9.71
C GLY A 349 20.97 -28.63 -10.10
N THR A 350 20.35 -28.57 -11.29
CA THR A 350 19.79 -27.34 -11.84
C THR A 350 18.29 -27.27 -11.58
N HIS A 351 17.85 -26.15 -11.01
CA HIS A 351 16.45 -25.88 -10.68
C HIS A 351 15.96 -24.65 -11.43
N ILE A 352 14.76 -24.76 -12.00
CA ILE A 352 14.09 -23.70 -12.76
C ILE A 352 12.70 -23.53 -12.16
N PRO A 353 12.27 -22.30 -11.81
CA PRO A 353 10.92 -22.05 -11.33
C PRO A 353 9.86 -22.48 -12.36
N PRO A 354 8.69 -22.95 -11.90
CA PRO A 354 7.51 -23.08 -12.75
C PRO A 354 7.21 -21.77 -13.48
N ALA A 355 6.64 -21.86 -14.69
CA ALA A 355 6.47 -20.70 -15.57
C ALA A 355 5.60 -19.60 -14.92
N GLU A 356 4.57 -20.02 -14.20
CA GLU A 356 3.61 -19.19 -13.47
C GLU A 356 4.19 -18.57 -12.19
N LEU A 357 5.29 -19.12 -11.66
CA LEU A 357 5.93 -18.63 -10.44
C LEU A 357 7.18 -17.80 -10.70
N LYS A 358 7.60 -17.64 -11.97
CA LYS A 358 8.69 -16.72 -12.32
C LYS A 358 8.36 -15.32 -11.79
N PRO A 359 9.32 -14.60 -11.19
CA PRO A 359 9.07 -13.29 -10.64
C PRO A 359 8.71 -12.31 -11.76
N ARG A 360 7.73 -11.46 -11.49
CA ARG A 360 7.44 -10.28 -12.31
C ARG A 360 8.39 -9.14 -11.96
N GLY A 361 8.30 -8.03 -12.70
CA GLY A 361 9.09 -6.84 -12.44
C GLY A 361 8.85 -6.30 -11.03
N TRP A 362 9.93 -6.07 -10.29
CA TRP A 362 9.87 -5.68 -8.88
C TRP A 362 9.06 -6.69 -8.04
N GLY A 363 9.23 -7.98 -8.35
CA GLY A 363 8.74 -9.12 -7.60
C GLY A 363 9.90 -10.05 -7.21
N TYR A 364 9.62 -11.06 -6.39
CA TYR A 364 10.64 -11.99 -5.93
C TYR A 364 10.16 -13.43 -5.81
N ASN A 365 11.10 -14.35 -5.84
CA ASN A 365 10.88 -15.77 -5.61
C ASN A 365 11.60 -16.19 -4.34
N VAL A 366 10.96 -17.07 -3.59
CA VAL A 366 11.56 -17.72 -2.43
C VAL A 366 11.82 -19.18 -2.78
N ILE A 367 13.06 -19.60 -2.65
CA ILE A 367 13.49 -20.99 -2.78
C ILE A 367 13.76 -21.50 -1.38
N LYS A 368 12.93 -22.44 -0.93
CA LYS A 368 13.01 -23.01 0.41
C LYS A 368 14.06 -24.11 0.46
N LEU A 369 14.95 -24.06 1.44
CA LEU A 369 15.93 -25.09 1.74
C LEU A 369 15.58 -25.72 3.10
N GLU A 370 15.36 -27.04 3.14
CA GLU A 370 14.97 -27.75 4.36
C GLU A 370 15.87 -28.94 4.64
N ASN A 371 16.37 -29.04 5.87
CA ASN A 371 17.20 -30.13 6.37
C ASN A 371 18.47 -30.41 5.54
N ILE A 372 19.07 -29.37 4.96
CA ILE A 372 20.27 -29.53 4.11
C ILE A 372 21.47 -29.96 4.98
N PRO A 373 22.21 -31.02 4.59
CA PRO A 373 23.38 -31.48 5.33
C PRO A 373 24.46 -30.40 5.47
N ASN A 374 25.31 -30.54 6.48
CA ASN A 374 26.52 -29.72 6.58
C ASN A 374 27.45 -29.97 5.38
N GLY A 375 28.14 -28.92 4.94
CA GLY A 375 28.96 -28.97 3.73
C GLY A 375 29.22 -27.59 3.15
N THR A 376 30.01 -27.56 2.08
CA THR A 376 30.19 -26.37 1.25
C THR A 376 29.50 -26.63 -0.07
N TYR A 377 28.64 -25.72 -0.49
CA TYR A 377 27.89 -25.84 -1.74
C TYR A 377 28.08 -24.59 -2.58
N ASN A 378 28.42 -24.77 -3.85
CA ASN A 378 28.42 -23.70 -4.82
C ASN A 378 27.03 -23.55 -5.43
N ILE A 379 26.46 -22.36 -5.29
CA ILE A 379 25.20 -21.98 -5.92
C ILE A 379 25.54 -21.00 -7.03
N SER A 380 25.28 -21.40 -8.28
CA SER A 380 25.43 -20.56 -9.46
C SER A 380 24.06 -20.12 -9.97
N PHE A 381 23.88 -18.82 -10.17
CA PHE A 381 22.65 -18.20 -10.68
C PHE A 381 22.82 -17.78 -12.14
N ASN A 382 21.82 -18.09 -12.98
CA ASN A 382 21.76 -17.65 -14.37
C ASN A 382 20.32 -17.22 -14.73
N GLY A 383 20.13 -15.93 -14.93
CA GLY A 383 18.92 -15.30 -15.45
C GLY A 383 18.90 -15.23 -16.97
N ASN A 384 17.70 -15.16 -17.55
CA ASN A 384 17.53 -14.80 -18.95
C ASN A 384 17.91 -13.34 -19.18
N GLU A 385 18.43 -13.01 -20.36
CA GLU A 385 18.81 -11.63 -20.71
C GLU A 385 17.61 -10.67 -20.73
N GLU A 386 16.46 -11.16 -21.18
CA GLU A 386 15.21 -10.41 -21.27
C GLU A 386 14.06 -11.13 -20.55
N GLY A 387 13.10 -10.34 -20.08
CA GLY A 387 11.80 -10.80 -19.61
C GLY A 387 10.89 -11.24 -20.77
N SER A 388 9.71 -11.75 -20.43
CA SER A 388 8.75 -12.30 -21.42
C SER A 388 8.24 -11.30 -22.46
N GLU A 389 8.45 -9.99 -22.24
CA GLU A 389 8.05 -8.91 -23.14
C GLU A 389 9.25 -8.11 -23.67
N GLY A 390 10.48 -8.62 -23.51
CA GLY A 390 11.70 -8.05 -24.10
C GLY A 390 12.41 -6.97 -23.27
N ALA A 391 11.95 -6.69 -22.03
CA ALA A 391 12.68 -5.78 -21.16
C ALA A 391 13.93 -6.47 -20.58
N LEU A 392 15.05 -5.75 -20.50
CA LEU A 392 16.29 -6.28 -19.93
C LEU A 392 16.10 -6.71 -18.47
N SER A 393 16.58 -7.91 -18.16
CA SER A 393 16.56 -8.44 -16.80
C SER A 393 17.62 -7.77 -15.91
N HIS A 394 17.27 -7.57 -14.65
CA HIS A 394 18.24 -7.31 -13.58
C HIS A 394 17.82 -8.11 -12.35
N PHE A 395 18.74 -8.89 -11.81
CA PHE A 395 18.50 -9.71 -10.63
C PHE A 395 19.39 -9.31 -9.46
N GLU A 396 18.79 -9.39 -8.29
CA GLU A 396 19.47 -9.37 -6.99
C GLU A 396 19.17 -10.68 -6.27
N ALA A 397 20.09 -11.13 -5.41
CA ALA A 397 19.87 -12.34 -4.62
C ALA A 397 20.27 -12.16 -3.15
N ARG A 398 19.51 -12.78 -2.26
CA ARG A 398 19.75 -12.80 -0.81
C ARG A 398 19.64 -14.22 -0.27
N PHE A 399 20.36 -14.50 0.80
CA PHE A 399 20.21 -15.72 1.58
C PHE A 399 19.90 -15.37 3.03
N VAL A 400 18.93 -16.08 3.61
CA VAL A 400 18.56 -15.93 5.03
C VAL A 400 18.32 -17.29 5.67
N THR A 401 18.64 -17.41 6.96
CA THR A 401 18.36 -18.60 7.76
C THR A 401 17.17 -18.32 8.67
N LYS A 402 16.21 -19.23 8.75
CA LYS A 402 15.03 -19.03 9.61
C LYS A 402 15.44 -18.91 11.08
N GLY A 403 14.88 -17.92 11.76
CA GLY A 403 15.21 -17.62 13.16
C GLY A 403 16.48 -16.80 13.35
N GLN A 404 17.14 -16.39 12.26
CA GLN A 404 18.23 -15.41 12.28
C GLN A 404 17.76 -14.13 11.57
N SER A 405 18.25 -12.98 12.03
CA SER A 405 17.95 -11.67 11.42
C SER A 405 19.00 -11.24 10.38
N GLU A 406 20.06 -12.02 10.20
CA GLU A 406 21.12 -11.71 9.25
C GLU A 406 20.64 -11.97 7.81
N VAL A 407 20.74 -10.93 6.98
CA VAL A 407 20.49 -11.02 5.53
C VAL A 407 21.81 -11.02 4.80
N GLN A 408 22.14 -12.16 4.18
CA GLN A 408 23.37 -12.30 3.41
C GLN A 408 23.13 -11.88 1.96
N THR A 409 23.95 -10.94 1.48
CA THR A 409 23.93 -10.54 0.06
C THR A 409 24.70 -11.55 -0.77
N ILE A 410 24.08 -12.00 -1.87
CA ILE A 410 24.77 -12.82 -2.86
C ILE A 410 25.35 -11.90 -3.92
N THR A 411 26.67 -11.96 -4.09
CA THR A 411 27.37 -11.14 -5.07
C THR A 411 27.00 -11.57 -6.49
N MET A 412 26.46 -10.63 -7.25
CA MET A 412 26.19 -10.77 -8.67
C MET A 412 27.45 -10.43 -9.47
N ASN A 413 27.76 -11.21 -10.50
CA ASN A 413 28.85 -10.93 -11.45
C ASN A 413 28.43 -9.89 -12.50
N ASN A 414 27.14 -9.88 -12.83
CA ASN A 414 26.46 -8.90 -13.67
C ASN A 414 24.93 -8.99 -13.41
N ASN A 415 24.14 -8.25 -14.17
CA ASN A 415 22.68 -8.15 -14.00
C ASN A 415 21.93 -9.50 -14.07
N ILE A 416 22.53 -10.56 -14.65
CA ILE A 416 21.88 -11.84 -14.91
C ILE A 416 22.65 -13.06 -14.41
N SER A 417 23.80 -12.89 -13.76
CA SER A 417 24.61 -14.01 -13.30
C SER A 417 25.29 -13.70 -11.97
N GLY A 418 25.41 -14.72 -11.12
CA GLY A 418 25.99 -14.60 -9.80
C GLY A 418 26.40 -15.96 -9.26
N SER A 419 27.20 -15.96 -8.21
CA SER A 419 27.59 -17.21 -7.54
C SER A 419 27.85 -16.98 -6.06
N PHE A 420 27.47 -17.95 -5.23
CA PHE A 420 27.66 -17.90 -3.78
C PHE A 420 28.06 -19.27 -3.24
N ASN A 421 28.98 -19.28 -2.28
CA ASN A 421 29.34 -20.50 -1.55
C ASN A 421 28.57 -20.55 -0.24
N LEU A 422 27.62 -21.47 -0.14
CA LEU A 422 26.89 -21.75 1.09
C LEU A 422 27.73 -22.70 1.94
N ASN A 423 28.33 -22.16 3.01
CA ASN A 423 29.10 -22.94 3.98
C ASN A 423 28.23 -23.26 5.20
N LEU A 424 27.85 -24.52 5.34
CA LEU A 424 27.05 -25.02 6.45
C LEU A 424 27.95 -25.79 7.42
N GLU A 425 28.26 -25.18 8.56
CA GLU A 425 29.01 -25.87 9.63
C GLU A 425 28.18 -27.00 10.28
N ASN A 426 26.88 -26.76 10.37
CA ASN A 426 25.88 -27.70 10.88
C ASN A 426 24.77 -27.87 9.83
N ASN A 427 23.97 -28.92 9.96
CA ASN A 427 22.81 -29.11 9.10
C ASN A 427 21.88 -27.89 9.18
N LEU A 428 21.50 -27.35 8.03
CA LEU A 428 20.54 -26.26 7.92
C LEU A 428 19.15 -26.83 8.13
N VAL A 429 18.47 -26.43 9.21
CA VAL A 429 17.08 -26.83 9.46
C VAL A 429 16.16 -26.21 8.42
N GLU A 430 16.22 -24.89 8.27
CA GLU A 430 15.41 -24.15 7.30
C GLU A 430 16.10 -22.85 6.92
N GLY A 431 16.27 -22.62 5.62
CA GLY A 431 16.80 -21.37 5.06
C GLY A 431 16.15 -21.06 3.73
N TYR A 432 16.40 -19.86 3.22
CA TYR A 432 15.75 -19.37 2.01
C TYR A 432 16.75 -18.65 1.12
N LEU A 433 16.75 -19.02 -0.16
CA LEU A 433 17.37 -18.25 -1.22
C LEU A 433 16.28 -17.38 -1.87
N ILE A 434 16.45 -16.06 -1.79
CA ILE A 434 15.53 -15.08 -2.34
C ILE A 434 16.13 -14.55 -3.64
N ILE A 435 15.40 -14.71 -4.75
CA ILE A 435 15.77 -14.22 -6.07
C ILE A 435 14.81 -13.10 -6.44
N VAL A 436 15.34 -11.91 -6.74
CA VAL A 436 14.57 -10.68 -6.87
C VAL A 436 14.78 -10.10 -8.26
N ALA A 437 13.69 -9.83 -9.00
CA ALA A 437 13.76 -9.19 -10.31
C ALA A 437 13.51 -7.68 -10.16
N VAL A 438 14.52 -6.85 -10.48
CA VAL A 438 14.49 -5.39 -10.32
C VAL A 438 14.94 -4.66 -11.60
N PRO A 439 14.28 -4.95 -12.73
CA PRO A 439 14.59 -4.35 -14.03
C PRO A 439 14.37 -2.83 -14.01
N GLU A 440 15.05 -2.11 -14.90
CA GLU A 440 14.68 -0.74 -15.31
C GLU A 440 13.46 -0.78 -16.25
N HIS A 441 12.39 -1.41 -15.77
CA HIS A 441 11.09 -1.55 -16.44
C HIS A 441 10.00 -1.51 -15.36
N PHE A 442 9.12 -0.52 -15.47
CA PHE A 442 8.30 -0.04 -14.35
C PHE A 442 6.79 -0.17 -14.61
N THR A 443 6.42 -1.11 -15.46
CA THR A 443 5.07 -1.32 -16.00
C THR A 443 4.91 -2.80 -16.37
N SER A 444 3.71 -3.23 -16.76
CA SER A 444 3.38 -4.57 -17.26
C SER A 444 3.42 -5.69 -16.21
N THR A 445 2.98 -6.87 -16.61
CA THR A 445 3.02 -8.08 -15.79
C THR A 445 4.03 -9.12 -16.31
N GLN A 446 5.02 -8.69 -17.09
CA GLN A 446 6.01 -9.59 -17.67
C GLN A 446 6.81 -10.34 -16.59
N ASN A 447 7.23 -11.55 -16.92
CA ASN A 447 8.00 -12.41 -16.02
C ASN A 447 9.46 -12.54 -16.45
N TYR A 448 10.35 -12.73 -15.47
CA TYR A 448 11.79 -12.81 -15.64
C TYR A 448 12.26 -14.23 -15.30
N GLY A 449 12.69 -14.97 -16.33
CA GLY A 449 13.14 -16.36 -16.17
C GLY A 449 14.56 -16.46 -15.61
N TYR A 450 14.80 -17.50 -14.80
CA TYR A 450 16.13 -17.84 -14.30
C TYR A 450 16.28 -19.33 -14.01
N SER A 451 17.52 -19.74 -13.73
CA SER A 451 17.89 -21.05 -13.20
C SER A 451 18.93 -20.89 -12.09
N ILE A 452 18.91 -21.81 -11.13
CA ILE A 452 19.99 -21.97 -10.15
C ILE A 452 20.61 -23.36 -10.33
N THR A 453 21.92 -23.47 -10.21
CA THR A 453 22.63 -24.75 -10.20
C THR A 453 23.39 -24.88 -8.89
N ILE A 454 23.15 -25.98 -8.17
CA ILE A 454 23.78 -26.27 -6.88
C ILE A 454 24.71 -27.47 -7.05
N SER A 455 25.97 -27.32 -6.67
CA SER A 455 26.98 -28.38 -6.65
C SER A 455 27.77 -28.40 -5.35
N GLU A 456 28.43 -29.52 -5.06
CA GLU A 456 29.41 -29.65 -3.96
C GLU A 456 30.79 -29.11 -4.35
#